data_AF-A0A4U8YYE4-F1
#
_entry.id   AF-A0A4U8YYE4-F1
#
_cell.length_a   1.000
_cell.length_b   1.000
_cell.length_c   1.000
_cell.angle_alpha   90.00
_cell.angle_beta   90.00
_cell.angle_gamma   90.00
#
_symmetry.space_group_name_H-M   'P 1'
#
loop_
_entity.id
_entity.type
_entity.pdbx_description
1 polymer ?
#
loop_
_entity_poly.entity_id
_entity_poly.type
_entity_poly.pdbx_seq_one_letter_code
_entity_poly.pdbx_strand_id
1 'polypeptide(L)'
;MRPKQHATTGPGDLFRARLDQIINMRHALMQLAGKLDWAWVDGEIAPLYSDQGRPGIATRFVIGLLLKHIYGLSDEGVCERRVHDPYFQYFTGEEFFQHEFLHERSNLSHWRKRLGDRLELLLAESLRAAHATGALRTKDLGRSDDLP
;
A
#
# COMPACT_ATOMS: atom_id res chain seq x y z
N MET A 1 3.37 -18.46 -0.95
CA MET A 1 4.53 -18.05 -1.76
C MET A 1 4.72 -16.54 -1.69
N ARG A 2 5.97 -16.06 -1.79
CA ARG A 2 6.25 -14.61 -1.92
C ARG A 2 5.45 -14.00 -3.09
N PRO A 3 5.02 -12.73 -2.99
CA PRO A 3 4.40 -12.03 -4.11
C PRO A 3 5.36 -12.01 -5.30
N LYS A 4 4.84 -12.22 -6.51
CA LYS A 4 5.65 -12.06 -7.72
C LYS A 4 5.90 -10.58 -7.95
N GLN A 5 7.13 -10.20 -8.29
CA GLN A 5 7.38 -8.87 -8.86
C GLN A 5 6.66 -8.79 -10.21
N HIS A 6 5.94 -7.69 -10.44
CA HIS A 6 5.21 -7.48 -11.69
C HIS A 6 6.22 -7.36 -12.82
N ALA A 7 6.26 -8.35 -13.71
CA ALA A 7 6.99 -8.28 -14.97
C ALA A 7 6.01 -7.77 -16.04
N THR A 8 6.20 -6.53 -16.49
CA THR A 8 5.32 -5.85 -17.45
C THR A 8 6.13 -5.47 -18.69
N THR A 9 6.21 -6.38 -19.65
CA THR A 9 6.73 -6.05 -21.00
C THR A 9 5.99 -6.91 -22.02
N GLY A 10 4.69 -6.64 -22.20
CA GLY A 10 3.85 -7.24 -23.23
C GLY A 10 3.46 -6.24 -24.33
N PRO A 11 3.14 -6.68 -25.56
CA PRO A 11 2.74 -5.80 -26.67
C PRO A 11 1.52 -4.90 -26.39
N GLY A 12 0.66 -5.28 -25.43
CA GLY A 12 -0.50 -4.49 -24.99
C GLY A 12 -0.17 -3.37 -23.99
N ASP A 13 1.05 -3.29 -23.47
CA ASP A 13 1.43 -2.30 -22.46
C ASP A 13 1.59 -0.88 -23.05
N LEU A 14 1.69 -0.73 -24.38
CA LEU A 14 1.85 0.57 -25.05
C LEU A 14 0.66 1.51 -24.84
N PHE A 15 -0.55 0.97 -24.63
CA PHE A 15 -1.79 1.73 -24.48
C PHE A 15 -2.29 1.79 -23.04
N ARG A 16 -1.56 1.19 -22.08
CA ARG A 16 -1.96 1.22 -20.68
C ARG A 16 -1.57 2.56 -20.07
N ALA A 17 -2.50 3.16 -19.34
CA ALA A 17 -2.25 4.41 -18.64
C ALA A 17 -1.25 4.18 -17.51
N ARG A 18 0.03 4.51 -17.74
CA ARG A 18 1.04 4.50 -16.69
C ARG A 18 0.68 5.53 -15.63
N LEU A 19 0.70 5.11 -14.37
CA LEU A 19 0.26 5.95 -13.27
C LEU A 19 1.14 7.19 -13.10
N ASP A 20 2.46 7.05 -13.26
CA ASP A 20 3.44 8.15 -13.18
C ASP A 20 3.26 9.24 -14.26
N GLN A 21 2.50 8.94 -15.32
CA GLN A 21 2.19 9.89 -16.40
C GLN A 21 0.85 10.60 -16.22
N ILE A 22 -0.06 10.06 -15.41
CA ILE A 22 -1.44 10.59 -15.25
C ILE A 22 -1.69 11.22 -13.88
N ILE A 23 -0.77 11.07 -12.92
CA ILE A 23 -0.88 11.62 -11.56
C ILE A 23 0.12 12.74 -11.32
N ASN A 24 -0.18 13.61 -10.35
CA ASN A 24 0.77 14.61 -9.89
C ASN A 24 1.80 13.98 -8.93
N MET A 25 3.03 13.78 -9.40
CA MET A 25 4.14 13.23 -8.58
C MET A 25 4.55 14.12 -7.39
N ARG A 26 4.08 15.36 -7.32
CA ARG A 26 4.26 16.25 -6.14
C ARG A 26 3.17 16.06 -5.08
N HIS A 27 2.18 15.19 -5.31
CA HIS A 27 1.14 14.89 -4.35
C HIS A 27 1.72 14.22 -3.09
N ALA A 28 1.14 14.51 -1.92
CA ALA A 28 1.66 14.05 -0.62
C ALA A 28 1.85 12.53 -0.56
N LEU A 29 0.92 11.74 -1.11
CA LEU A 29 1.06 10.28 -1.18
C LEU A 29 2.26 9.84 -2.04
N MET A 30 2.57 10.54 -3.13
CA MET A 30 3.69 10.18 -4.01
C MET A 30 5.02 10.50 -3.34
N GLN A 31 5.07 11.63 -2.64
CA GLN A 31 6.20 12.02 -1.81
C GLN A 31 6.43 11.02 -0.67
N LEU A 32 5.35 10.58 0.00
CA LEU A 32 5.43 9.54 1.03
C LEU A 32 5.92 8.22 0.42
N ALA A 33 5.36 7.80 -0.70
CA ALA A 33 5.78 6.58 -1.37
C ALA A 33 7.25 6.61 -1.80
N GLY A 34 7.76 7.76 -2.25
CA GLY A 34 9.18 7.89 -2.61
C GLY A 34 10.15 7.87 -1.44
N LYS A 35 9.66 8.06 -0.21
CA LYS A 35 10.48 8.11 1.01
C LYS A 35 10.50 6.80 1.80
N LEU A 36 9.56 5.91 1.54
CA LEU A 36 9.51 4.59 2.18
C LEU A 36 10.58 3.68 1.56
N ASP A 37 11.36 3.02 2.41
CA ASP A 37 12.25 1.94 1.99
C ASP A 37 11.44 0.65 1.76
N TRP A 38 10.90 0.53 0.55
CA TRP A 38 10.08 -0.62 0.17
C TRP A 38 10.85 -1.94 0.21
N ALA A 39 12.17 -1.93 -0.02
CA ALA A 39 12.99 -3.13 0.03
C ALA A 39 13.16 -3.61 1.47
N TRP A 40 13.38 -2.70 2.41
CA TRP A 40 13.39 -3.03 3.83
C TRP A 40 12.03 -3.56 4.31
N VAL A 41 10.92 -2.91 3.94
CA VAL A 41 9.59 -3.41 4.34
C VAL A 41 9.28 -4.77 3.73
N ASP A 42 9.63 -4.98 2.46
CA ASP A 42 9.54 -6.31 1.82
C ASP A 42 10.38 -7.34 2.59
N GLY A 43 11.58 -6.97 3.05
CA GLY A 43 12.45 -7.81 3.87
C GLY A 43 11.85 -8.18 5.23
N GLU A 44 11.18 -7.25 5.90
CA GLU A 44 10.52 -7.50 7.20
C GLU A 44 9.28 -8.39 7.09
N ILE A 45 8.58 -8.33 5.95
CA ILE A 45 7.37 -9.11 5.70
C ILE A 45 7.70 -10.45 5.02
N ALA A 46 8.78 -10.55 4.26
CA ALA A 46 9.18 -11.76 3.53
C ALA A 46 9.19 -13.04 4.39
N PRO A 47 9.67 -13.04 5.65
CA PRO A 47 9.65 -14.22 6.53
C PRO A 47 8.24 -14.72 6.87
N LEU A 48 7.21 -13.88 6.71
CA LEU A 48 5.82 -14.24 6.95
C LEU A 48 5.23 -15.04 5.79
N TYR A 49 5.86 -15.02 4.61
CA TYR A 49 5.40 -15.79 3.46
C TYR A 49 6.05 -17.16 3.41
N SER A 50 5.24 -18.22 3.29
CA SER A 50 5.72 -19.54 2.90
C SER A 50 6.34 -19.50 1.49
N ASP A 51 7.37 -20.28 1.23
CA ASP A 51 7.99 -20.43 -0.10
C ASP A 51 7.14 -21.25 -1.08
N GLN A 52 6.08 -21.92 -0.61
CA GLN A 52 5.19 -22.74 -1.43
C GLN A 52 3.74 -22.19 -1.47
N GLY A 53 2.95 -22.59 -2.48
CA GLY A 53 1.54 -22.22 -2.66
C GLY A 53 1.28 -20.98 -3.52
N ARG A 54 0.04 -20.44 -3.50
CA ARG A 54 -0.36 -19.24 -4.27
C ARG A 54 0.52 -18.03 -3.88
N PRO A 55 0.92 -17.15 -4.83
CA PRO A 55 1.59 -15.90 -4.51
C PRO A 55 0.76 -15.10 -3.50
N GLY A 56 1.41 -14.63 -2.45
CA GLY A 56 0.79 -13.74 -1.48
C GLY A 56 0.50 -12.37 -2.09
N ILE A 57 -0.32 -11.59 -1.37
CA ILE A 57 -0.62 -10.21 -1.73
C ILE A 57 0.67 -9.37 -1.71
N ALA A 58 0.87 -8.49 -2.68
CA ALA A 58 2.04 -7.61 -2.72
C ALA A 58 2.14 -6.75 -1.45
N THR A 59 3.30 -6.72 -0.81
CA THR A 59 3.55 -5.99 0.45
C THR A 59 3.12 -4.52 0.38
N ARG A 60 3.42 -3.84 -0.74
CA ARG A 60 3.03 -2.44 -0.96
C ARG A 60 1.51 -2.24 -0.92
N PHE A 61 0.74 -3.19 -1.45
CA PHE A 61 -0.71 -3.08 -1.40
C PHE A 61 -1.22 -3.06 0.03
N VAL A 62 -0.55 -3.79 0.90
CA VAL A 62 -1.03 -3.92 2.26
C VAL A 62 -0.55 -2.84 3.21
N ILE A 63 0.62 -2.25 2.93
CA ILE A 63 0.93 -0.90 3.45
C ILE A 63 -0.14 0.09 2.99
N GLY A 64 -0.67 -0.07 1.77
CA GLY A 64 -1.81 0.71 1.29
C GLY A 64 -3.06 0.64 2.17
N LEU A 65 -3.30 -0.46 2.89
CA LEU A 65 -4.39 -0.51 3.88
C LEU A 65 -4.14 0.40 5.08
N LEU A 66 -2.89 0.78 5.36
CA LEU A 66 -2.60 1.76 6.42
C LEU A 66 -3.14 3.15 6.07
N LEU A 67 -3.39 3.44 4.78
CA LEU A 67 -4.07 4.67 4.36
C LEU A 67 -5.47 4.78 4.97
N LYS A 68 -6.11 3.66 5.34
CA LYS A 68 -7.41 3.68 5.99
C LYS A 68 -7.40 4.48 7.30
N HIS A 69 -6.29 4.45 8.04
CA HIS A 69 -6.14 5.23 9.28
C HIS A 69 -6.01 6.73 9.00
N ILE A 70 -5.33 7.09 7.91
CA ILE A 70 -5.16 8.49 7.49
C ILE A 70 -6.48 9.06 6.94
N TYR A 71 -7.26 8.25 6.22
CA TYR A 71 -8.48 8.68 5.53
C TYR A 71 -9.79 8.25 6.20
N GLY A 72 -9.74 7.61 7.38
CA GLY A 72 -10.92 7.11 8.09
C GLY A 72 -11.73 6.05 7.32
N LEU A 73 -11.06 5.17 6.58
CA LEU A 73 -11.71 4.14 5.75
C LEU A 73 -11.77 2.78 6.47
N SER A 74 -12.70 1.92 6.06
CA SER A 74 -12.64 0.48 6.34
C SER A 74 -11.68 -0.21 5.36
N ASP A 75 -11.39 -1.50 5.59
CA ASP A 75 -10.60 -2.30 4.65
C ASP A 75 -11.31 -2.40 3.28
N GLU A 76 -12.64 -2.55 3.29
CA GLU A 76 -13.48 -2.50 2.10
C GLU A 76 -13.44 -1.13 1.43
N GLY A 77 -13.51 -0.04 2.20
CA GLY A 77 -13.45 1.32 1.68
C GLY A 77 -12.13 1.65 1.00
N VAL A 78 -11.01 1.09 1.48
CA VAL A 78 -9.72 1.20 0.76
C VAL A 78 -9.77 0.45 -0.56
N CYS A 79 -10.35 -0.75 -0.59
CA CYS A 79 -10.47 -1.54 -1.81
C CYS A 79 -11.34 -0.83 -2.86
N GLU A 80 -12.49 -0.28 -2.44
CA GLU A 80 -13.40 0.48 -3.29
C GLU A 80 -12.75 1.75 -3.82
N ARG A 81 -12.15 2.56 -2.93
CA ARG A 81 -11.47 3.79 -3.34
C ARG A 81 -10.34 3.52 -4.33
N ARG A 82 -9.57 2.45 -4.11
CA ARG A 82 -8.46 2.09 -4.99
C ARG A 82 -8.89 1.90 -6.44
N VAL A 83 -10.07 1.35 -6.71
CA VAL A 83 -10.56 1.14 -8.08
C VAL A 83 -10.70 2.46 -8.86
N HIS A 84 -10.98 3.56 -8.16
CA HIS A 84 -11.25 4.85 -8.77
C HIS A 84 -10.15 5.90 -8.55
N ASP A 85 -9.21 5.66 -7.63
CA ASP A 85 -8.20 6.63 -7.22
C ASP A 85 -6.79 6.21 -7.72
N PRO A 86 -6.25 6.85 -8.78
CA PRO A 86 -4.94 6.50 -9.33
C PRO A 86 -3.79 6.78 -8.35
N TYR A 87 -3.96 7.72 -7.40
CA TYR A 87 -2.95 7.97 -6.37
C TYR A 87 -2.87 6.82 -5.37
N PHE A 88 -4.01 6.21 -5.02
CA PHE A 88 -4.04 5.02 -4.18
C PHE A 88 -3.40 3.83 -4.89
N GLN A 89 -3.69 3.64 -6.18
CA GLN A 89 -3.08 2.57 -6.97
C GLN A 89 -1.55 2.69 -7.02
N TYR A 90 -1.04 3.88 -7.31
CA TYR A 90 0.40 4.11 -7.32
C TYR A 90 1.04 3.87 -5.95
N PHE A 91 0.45 4.43 -4.89
CA PHE A 91 0.95 4.24 -3.53
C PHE A 91 0.98 2.75 -3.13
N THR A 92 -0.04 2.00 -3.55
CA THR A 92 -0.17 0.56 -3.30
C THR A 92 0.70 -0.32 -4.21
N GLY A 93 1.50 0.28 -5.11
CA GLY A 93 2.51 -0.41 -5.90
C GLY A 93 2.10 -0.80 -7.32
N GLU A 94 0.96 -0.32 -7.83
CA GLU A 94 0.64 -0.48 -9.25
C GLU A 94 1.50 0.45 -10.10
N GLU A 95 1.92 -0.04 -11.27
CA GLU A 95 2.61 0.77 -12.29
C GLU A 95 1.62 1.38 -13.29
N PHE A 96 0.54 0.67 -13.59
CA PHE A 96 -0.48 1.07 -14.55
C PHE A 96 -1.84 1.12 -13.87
N PHE A 97 -2.72 1.99 -14.38
CA PHE A 97 -4.07 2.11 -13.86
C PHE A 97 -4.84 0.80 -14.07
N GLN A 98 -5.51 0.35 -13.01
CA GLN A 98 -6.33 -0.84 -12.94
C GLN A 98 -7.79 -0.43 -12.73
N HIS A 99 -8.69 -0.95 -13.56
CA HIS A 99 -10.13 -0.68 -13.43
C HIS A 99 -10.83 -1.67 -12.51
N GLU A 100 -10.14 -2.71 -12.06
CA GLU A 100 -10.71 -3.79 -11.26
C GLU A 100 -9.78 -4.16 -10.09
N PHE A 101 -10.38 -4.64 -9.01
CA PHE A 101 -9.64 -5.11 -7.86
C PHE A 101 -9.31 -6.59 -8.01
N LEU A 102 -8.06 -6.90 -8.32
CA LEU A 102 -7.59 -8.27 -8.62
C LEU A 102 -7.39 -9.18 -7.39
N HIS A 103 -7.51 -8.65 -6.16
CA HIS A 103 -7.30 -9.44 -4.95
C HIS A 103 -8.64 -9.92 -4.36
N GLU A 104 -8.76 -11.20 -4.03
CA GLU A 104 -9.93 -11.71 -3.30
C GLU A 104 -9.93 -11.14 -1.86
N ARG A 105 -11.06 -10.52 -1.45
CA ARG A 105 -11.26 -9.86 -0.14
C ARG A 105 -10.93 -10.75 1.07
N SER A 106 -11.18 -12.06 0.97
CA SER A 106 -10.86 -13.06 2.01
C SER A 106 -9.37 -13.13 2.35
N ASN A 107 -8.48 -12.75 1.43
CA ASN A 107 -7.05 -12.75 1.67
C ASN A 107 -6.62 -11.66 2.66
N LEU A 108 -7.39 -10.58 2.85
CA LEU A 108 -7.03 -9.47 3.73
C LEU A 108 -7.08 -9.86 5.21
N SER A 109 -8.14 -10.54 5.64
CA SER A 109 -8.29 -10.99 7.03
C SER A 109 -7.25 -12.03 7.42
N HIS A 110 -6.96 -12.98 6.52
CA HIS A 110 -5.90 -13.97 6.72
C HIS A 110 -4.52 -13.34 6.73
N TRP A 111 -4.28 -12.34 5.88
CA TRP A 111 -3.04 -11.61 5.86
C TRP A 111 -2.85 -10.77 7.13
N ARG A 112 -3.87 -10.05 7.58
CA ARG A 112 -3.82 -9.23 8.80
C ARG A 112 -3.48 -10.06 10.03
N LYS A 113 -4.11 -11.24 10.16
CA LYS A 113 -3.76 -12.22 11.20
C LYS A 113 -2.31 -12.69 11.12
N ARG A 114 -1.71 -12.73 9.92
CA ARG A 114 -0.37 -13.25 9.69
C ARG A 114 0.73 -12.27 10.10
N LEU A 115 0.51 -10.96 10.02
CA LEU A 115 1.52 -10.02 10.56
C LEU A 115 1.37 -9.77 12.04
N GLY A 116 0.13 -9.86 12.56
CA GLY A 116 -0.16 -9.50 13.94
C GLY A 116 0.48 -8.14 14.29
N ASP A 117 1.28 -8.15 15.33
CA ASP A 117 1.92 -6.97 15.93
C ASP A 117 2.93 -6.27 15.00
N ARG A 118 3.47 -6.96 13.98
CA ARG A 118 4.39 -6.33 13.00
C ARG A 118 3.68 -5.26 12.17
N LEU A 119 2.36 -5.33 12.01
CA LEU A 119 1.60 -4.33 11.27
C LEU A 119 1.62 -2.96 11.98
N GLU A 120 1.48 -2.96 13.29
CA GLU A 120 1.56 -1.73 14.10
C GLU A 120 2.97 -1.14 14.08
N LEU A 121 3.99 -1.99 14.07
CA LEU A 121 5.39 -1.58 13.99
C LEU A 121 5.70 -0.92 12.64
N LEU A 122 5.21 -1.49 11.54
CA LEU A 122 5.32 -0.92 10.19
C LEU A 122 4.51 0.37 10.03
N LEU A 123 3.34 0.47 10.67
CA LEU A 123 2.55 1.70 10.74
C LEU A 123 3.31 2.79 11.50
N ALA A 124 3.86 2.47 12.68
CA ALA A 124 4.64 3.40 13.47
C ALA A 124 5.89 3.88 12.72
N GLU A 125 6.58 2.98 12.00
CA GLU A 125 7.72 3.34 11.14
C GLU A 125 7.30 4.26 9.98
N SER A 126 6.22 3.92 9.28
CA SER A 126 5.70 4.70 8.16
C SER A 126 5.26 6.11 8.59
N LEU A 127 4.60 6.21 9.75
CA LEU A 127 4.20 7.49 10.35
C LEU A 127 5.40 8.30 10.82
N ARG A 128 6.41 7.64 11.40
CA ARG A 128 7.66 8.29 11.81
C ARG A 128 8.43 8.83 10.61
N ALA A 129 8.56 8.04 9.55
CA ALA A 129 9.18 8.46 8.29
C ALA A 129 8.39 9.62 7.65
N ALA A 130 7.06 9.58 7.68
CA ALA A 130 6.22 10.66 7.18
C ALA A 130 6.38 11.96 7.98
N HIS A 131 6.50 11.86 9.31
CA HIS A 131 6.71 13.00 10.21
C HIS A 131 8.13 13.57 10.08
N ALA A 132 9.16 12.73 10.13
CA ALA A 132 10.58 13.12 10.06
C ALA A 132 10.92 13.84 8.74
N THR A 133 10.19 13.54 7.68
CA THR A 133 10.44 14.10 6.34
C THR A 133 9.48 15.23 5.98
N GLY A 134 8.64 15.68 6.91
CA GLY A 134 7.66 16.76 6.70
C GLY A 134 6.53 16.43 5.72
N ALA A 135 6.31 15.15 5.40
CA ALA A 135 5.24 14.70 4.51
C ALA A 135 3.87 14.70 5.20
N LEU A 136 3.83 14.59 6.53
CA LEU A 136 2.65 14.77 7.36
C LEU A 136 2.83 16.01 8.23
N ARG A 137 1.88 16.96 8.17
CA ARG A 137 1.84 18.03 9.17
C ARG A 137 1.18 17.47 10.42
N THR A 138 1.64 17.87 11.59
CA THR A 138 1.15 17.38 12.91
C THR A 138 -0.36 17.55 13.11
N LYS A 139 -0.99 18.46 12.35
CA LYS A 139 -2.45 18.68 12.32
C LYS A 139 -3.26 17.61 11.57
N ASP A 140 -2.60 16.77 10.76
CA ASP A 140 -3.24 15.70 9.98
C ASP A 140 -3.28 14.39 10.79
N LEU A 141 -2.51 14.30 11.88
CA LEU A 141 -2.63 13.26 12.91
C LEU A 141 -3.64 13.74 13.95
N GLY A 142 -4.92 13.48 13.70
CA GLY A 142 -5.94 13.61 14.74
C GLY A 142 -5.49 12.85 15.99
N ARG A 143 -5.50 13.54 17.14
CA ARG A 143 -5.12 12.96 18.45
C ARG A 143 -5.79 11.61 18.62
N SER A 144 -4.97 10.58 18.75
CA SER A 144 -5.38 9.20 19.03
C SER A 144 -5.73 9.02 20.51
N ASP A 145 -6.44 10.00 21.09
CA ASP A 145 -6.88 9.97 22.50
C ASP A 145 -8.30 9.38 22.67
N ASP A 146 -8.99 9.04 21.58
CA ASP A 146 -10.34 8.45 21.63
C ASP A 146 -10.41 7.13 20.83
N LEU A 147 -10.07 6.02 21.48
CA LEU A 147 -10.53 4.68 21.11
C LEU A 147 -11.02 4.00 22.40
N PRO A 148 -12.29 3.54 22.47
CA PRO A 148 -12.81 2.82 23.63
C PRO A 148 -12.21 1.42 23.79
#